data_AF-A0A2N3LCJ8-F1
#
_entry.id   AF-A0A2N3LCJ8-F1
#
_cell.length_a   1.000
_cell.length_b   1.000
_cell.length_c   1.000
_cell.angle_alpha   90.00
_cell.angle_beta   90.00
_cell.angle_gamma   90.00
#
_symmetry.space_group_name_H-M   'P 1'
#
loop_
_entity.id
_entity.type
_entity.pdbx_description
1 polymer ?
#
loop_
_entity_poly.entity_id
_entity_poly.type
_entity_poly.pdbx_seq_one_letter_code
_entity_poly.pdbx_strand_id
1 'polypeptide(L)'
;MEKEMKYNTQFECMDKSCNTVTIGHNRMDGVRCPRCSGPVIPKPFKLGEKVGKDKPLKTQPITDDINEIGKTLEKQILDLEGKISDLEQSLVSLEIKKRVRGSV
;
A
#
# COMPACT_ATOMS: atom_id res chain seq x y z
N MET A 1 -15.82 28.22 -32.65
CA MET A 1 -14.39 28.07 -32.31
C MET A 1 -14.30 27.75 -30.83
N GLU A 2 -14.15 26.48 -30.48
CA GLU A 2 -13.85 26.09 -29.09
C GLU A 2 -12.43 26.59 -28.77
N LYS A 3 -12.30 27.49 -27.79
CA LYS A 3 -11.00 27.90 -27.28
C LYS A 3 -10.39 26.67 -26.61
N GLU A 4 -9.35 26.12 -27.23
CA GLU A 4 -8.51 25.07 -26.68
C GLU A 4 -7.97 25.57 -25.32
N MET A 5 -8.56 25.11 -24.20
CA MET A 5 -8.06 25.40 -22.85
C MET A 5 -6.72 24.68 -22.68
N LYS A 6 -5.63 25.35 -23.07
CA LYS A 6 -4.26 24.85 -22.90
C LYS A 6 -3.84 25.10 -21.46
N TYR A 7 -4.04 24.10 -20.61
CA TYR A 7 -3.37 24.04 -19.33
C TYR A 7 -1.87 23.87 -19.56
N ASN A 8 -1.07 24.69 -18.88
CA ASN A 8 0.39 24.74 -19.06
C ASN A 8 1.16 24.53 -17.76
N THR A 9 0.46 24.55 -16.61
CA THR A 9 1.06 24.33 -15.29
C THR A 9 0.28 23.24 -14.55
N GLN A 10 1.02 22.38 -13.84
CA GLN A 10 0.47 21.46 -12.85
C GLN A 10 0.98 21.87 -11.46
N PHE A 11 0.19 21.65 -10.43
CA PHE A 11 0.50 21.97 -9.04
C PHE A 11 0.46 20.69 -8.23
N GLU A 12 1.58 20.35 -7.61
CA GLU A 12 1.72 19.13 -6.81
C GLU A 12 1.74 19.49 -5.32
N CYS A 13 0.89 18.84 -4.53
CA CYS A 13 0.89 18.99 -3.09
C CYS A 13 2.26 18.58 -2.49
N MET A 14 2.80 19.39 -1.59
CA MET A 14 4.09 19.09 -0.94
C MET A 14 4.00 17.92 0.04
N ASP A 15 2.80 17.63 0.54
CA ASP A 15 2.56 16.47 1.40
C ASP A 15 2.52 15.18 0.57
N LYS A 16 3.54 14.34 0.76
CA LYS A 16 3.71 13.02 0.12
C LYS A 16 2.61 12.01 0.49
N SER A 17 1.86 12.24 1.56
CA SER A 17 0.70 11.41 1.90
C SER A 17 -0.55 11.86 1.14
N CYS A 18 -0.64 13.14 0.79
CA CYS A 18 -1.78 13.73 0.09
C CYS A 18 -1.78 13.43 -1.42
N ASN A 19 -0.59 13.45 -2.06
CA ASN A 19 -0.34 13.12 -3.48
C ASN A 19 -1.30 13.76 -4.50
N THR A 20 -1.86 14.93 -4.15
CA THR A 20 -2.84 15.60 -4.99
C THR A 20 -2.14 16.45 -6.04
N VAL A 21 -2.55 16.28 -7.30
CA VAL A 21 -2.08 17.09 -8.44
C VAL A 21 -3.27 17.85 -9.01
N THR A 22 -3.10 19.15 -9.23
CA THR A 22 -4.12 20.04 -9.82
C THR A 22 -3.56 20.69 -11.07
N ILE A 23 -4.38 20.80 -12.11
CA ILE A 23 -3.97 21.37 -13.40
C ILE A 23 -4.57 22.77 -13.50
N GLY A 24 -3.77 23.74 -13.94
CA GLY A 24 -4.22 25.13 -14.03
C GLY A 24 -3.40 25.98 -15.02
N HIS A 25 -3.60 27.29 -14.92
CA HIS A 25 -2.84 28.28 -15.66
C HIS A 25 -1.66 28.81 -14.83
N ASN A 26 -0.66 29.41 -15.49
CA ASN A 26 0.61 29.94 -14.94
C ASN A 26 0.55 30.88 -13.71
N ARG A 27 -0.62 31.16 -13.12
CA ARG A 27 -0.74 31.98 -11.91
C ARG A 27 -0.67 31.06 -10.69
N MET A 28 0.40 31.19 -9.90
CA MET A 28 0.57 30.42 -8.65
C MET A 28 -0.11 31.08 -7.46
N ASP A 29 -0.43 32.36 -7.55
CA ASP A 29 -0.87 33.15 -6.41
C ASP A 29 -2.18 32.59 -5.84
N GLY A 30 -2.13 32.18 -4.57
CA GLY A 30 -3.28 31.65 -3.84
C GLY A 30 -3.64 30.20 -4.15
N VAL A 31 -2.89 29.49 -5.00
CA VAL A 31 -3.16 28.07 -5.25
C VAL A 31 -2.77 27.25 -4.02
N ARG A 32 -3.73 26.51 -3.48
CA ARG A 32 -3.56 25.56 -2.38
C ARG A 32 -4.04 24.19 -2.81
N CYS A 33 -3.56 23.16 -2.14
CA CYS A 33 -4.03 21.80 -2.38
C CYS A 33 -5.55 21.75 -2.09
N PRO A 34 -6.41 21.37 -3.05
CA PRO A 34 -7.86 21.35 -2.83
C PRO A 34 -8.29 20.30 -1.80
N ARG A 35 -7.42 19.33 -1.50
CA ARG A 35 -7.70 18.25 -0.55
C ARG A 35 -7.36 18.60 0.89
N CYS A 36 -6.16 19.13 1.12
CA CYS A 36 -5.65 19.39 2.48
C CYS A 36 -5.43 20.89 2.77
N SER A 37 -5.72 21.78 1.82
CA SER A 37 -5.38 23.21 1.87
C SER A 37 -3.88 23.50 2.07
N GLY A 38 -3.03 22.49 1.90
CA GLY A 38 -1.59 22.59 2.07
C GLY A 38 -0.89 23.35 0.93
N PRO A 39 0.42 23.65 1.11
CA PRO A 39 1.23 24.26 0.07
C PRO A 39 1.41 23.32 -1.13
N VAL A 40 1.50 23.92 -2.31
CA VAL A 40 1.73 23.22 -3.58
C VAL A 40 2.99 23.76 -4.25
N ILE A 41 3.62 22.94 -5.07
CA ILE A 41 4.76 23.31 -5.92
C ILE A 41 4.30 23.29 -7.37
N PRO A 42 4.52 24.37 -8.15
CA PRO A 42 4.28 24.38 -9.57
C PRO A 42 5.26 23.43 -10.28
N LYS A 43 4.79 22.72 -11.29
CA LYS A 43 5.61 21.97 -12.24
C LYS A 43 5.09 22.26 -13.65
N PRO A 44 5.95 22.22 -14.67
CA PRO A 44 5.50 22.30 -16.05
C PRO A 44 4.48 21.18 -16.32
N PHE A 45 3.34 21.53 -16.93
CA PHE A 45 2.40 20.50 -17.37
C PHE A 45 3.08 19.65 -18.44
N LYS A 46 3.32 18.38 -18.11
CA LYS A 46 3.78 17.39 -19.08
C LYS A 46 2.56 16.61 -19.53
N LEU A 47 2.07 16.91 -20.73
CA LEU A 47 1.19 15.99 -21.42
C LEU A 47 2.00 14.70 -21.57
N GLY A 48 1.68 13.67 -20.80
CA GLY A 48 2.31 12.36 -20.98
C GLY A 48 2.20 12.02 -22.46
N GLU A 49 3.28 11.51 -23.07
CA GLU A 49 3.18 10.91 -24.39
C GLU A 49 1.94 10.01 -24.35
N LYS A 50 0.96 10.29 -25.21
CA LYS A 50 -0.18 9.38 -25.39
C LYS A 50 0.48 8.02 -25.58
N VAL A 51 0.29 7.12 -24.63
CA VAL A 51 0.80 5.76 -24.74
C VAL A 51 0.21 5.29 -26.06
N GLY A 52 1.05 5.20 -27.09
CA GLY A 52 0.63 4.68 -28.39
C GLY A 52 -0.10 3.38 -28.09
N LYS A 53 -1.17 3.11 -28.82
CA LYS A 53 -2.00 1.89 -28.63
C LYS A 53 -1.19 0.58 -28.71
N ASP A 54 0.12 0.68 -28.98
CA ASP A 54 1.06 -0.40 -29.26
C ASP A 54 2.23 -0.48 -28.26
N LYS A 55 2.29 0.33 -27.19
CA LYS A 55 3.31 0.16 -26.13
C LYS A 55 2.77 -0.81 -25.09
N PRO A 56 3.28 -2.05 -24.96
CA PRO A 56 2.82 -2.94 -23.91
C PRO A 56 3.13 -2.28 -22.57
N LEU A 57 2.10 -2.06 -21.75
CA LEU A 57 2.30 -1.76 -20.34
C LEU A 57 3.20 -2.86 -19.80
N LYS A 58 4.36 -2.49 -19.25
CA LYS A 58 5.18 -3.43 -18.50
C LYS A 58 4.44 -3.74 -17.19
N THR A 59 3.41 -4.58 -17.26
CA THR A 59 2.96 -5.35 -16.11
C THR A 59 4.11 -6.29 -15.78
N GLN A 60 4.90 -5.94 -14.76
CA GLN A 60 5.72 -6.94 -14.11
C GLN A 60 4.80 -8.05 -13.60
N PRO A 61 5.13 -9.33 -13.82
CA PRO A 61 4.28 -10.43 -13.42
C PRO A 61 4.23 -10.49 -11.89
N ILE A 62 3.12 -10.03 -11.31
CA ILE A 62 2.80 -10.09 -9.87
C ILE A 62 2.83 -11.56 -9.34
N THR A 63 2.84 -12.53 -10.24
CA THR A 63 2.69 -13.96 -9.94
C THR A 63 3.85 -14.56 -9.15
N ASP A 64 5.08 -14.10 -9.37
CA ASP A 64 6.25 -14.69 -8.70
C ASP A 64 6.30 -14.26 -7.22
N ASP A 65 6.02 -12.99 -6.95
CA ASP A 65 5.92 -12.44 -5.59
C ASP A 65 4.78 -13.09 -4.80
N ILE A 66 3.62 -13.30 -5.44
CA ILE A 66 2.48 -13.99 -4.80
C ILE A 66 2.85 -15.43 -4.40
N ASN A 67 3.56 -16.14 -5.26
CA ASN A 67 3.96 -17.52 -4.98
C ASN A 67 4.97 -17.61 -3.83
N GLU A 68 5.92 -16.67 -3.75
CA GLU A 68 6.89 -16.63 -2.66
C GLU A 68 6.23 -16.26 -1.32
N ILE A 69 5.29 -15.30 -1.33
CA ILE A 69 4.46 -14.97 -0.19
C ILE A 69 3.63 -16.18 0.27
N GLY A 70 3.00 -16.91 -0.67
CA GLY A 70 2.22 -18.11 -0.40
C GLY A 70 3.02 -19.18 0.35
N LYS A 71 4.22 -19.52 -0.15
CA LYS A 71 5.11 -20.51 0.50
C LYS A 71 5.54 -20.07 1.90
N THR A 72 5.75 -18.78 2.09
CA THR A 72 6.16 -18.23 3.41
C THR A 72 5.02 -18.37 4.42
N LEU A 73 3.79 -18.08 4.01
CA LEU A 73 2.60 -18.22 4.85
C LEU A 73 2.34 -19.68 5.22
N GLU A 74 2.45 -20.61 4.27
CA GLU A 74 2.30 -22.06 4.54
C GLU A 74 3.28 -22.55 5.60
N LYS A 75 4.56 -22.14 5.51
CA LYS A 75 5.57 -22.51 6.50
C LYS A 75 5.26 -21.94 7.88
N GLN A 76 4.75 -20.71 7.96
CA GLN A 76 4.37 -20.09 9.23
C GLN A 76 3.18 -20.80 9.87
N ILE A 77 2.20 -21.24 9.08
CA ILE A 77 1.03 -21.99 9.57
C ILE A 77 1.49 -23.32 10.20
N LEU A 78 2.34 -24.08 9.52
CA LEU A 78 2.86 -25.35 10.05
C LEU A 78 3.64 -25.18 11.37
N ASP A 79 4.44 -24.12 11.49
CA ASP A 79 5.17 -23.81 12.72
C ASP A 79 4.24 -23.45 13.89
N LEU A 80 3.17 -22.70 13.61
CA LEU A 80 2.15 -22.37 14.60
C LEU A 80 1.36 -23.59 15.05
N GLU A 81 0.99 -24.48 14.13
CA GLU A 81 0.31 -25.75 14.45
C GLU A 81 1.17 -26.62 15.38
N GLY A 82 2.48 -26.71 15.13
CA GLY A 82 3.41 -27.41 16.01
C GLY A 82 3.44 -26.81 17.42
N LYS A 83 3.55 -25.48 17.53
CA LYS A 83 3.53 -24.77 18.82
C LYS A 83 2.22 -24.96 19.58
N ILE A 84 1.09 -24.99 18.88
CA ILE A 84 -0.22 -25.24 19.49
C ILE A 84 -0.25 -26.65 20.09
N SER A 85 0.20 -27.67 19.35
CA SER A 85 0.29 -29.05 19.83
C SER A 85 1.17 -29.17 21.10
N ASP A 86 2.33 -28.53 21.11
CA ASP A 86 3.22 -28.53 22.28
C ASP A 86 2.58 -27.86 23.51
N LEU A 87 1.84 -26.77 23.30
CA LEU A 87 1.11 -26.07 24.35
C LEU A 87 -0.04 -26.92 24.90
N GLU A 88 -0.78 -27.64 24.05
CA GLU A 88 -1.83 -28.56 24.45
C GLU A 88 -1.30 -29.70 25.33
N GLN A 89 -0.17 -30.30 24.96
CA GLN A 89 0.49 -31.34 25.76
C GLN A 89 0.96 -30.81 27.13
N SER A 90 1.46 -29.57 27.15
CA SER A 90 1.89 -28.90 28.37
C SER A 90 0.71 -28.61 29.31
N LEU A 91 -0.43 -28.21 28.76
CA LEU A 91 -1.69 -28.00 29.50
C LEU A 91 -2.16 -29.29 30.17
N VAL A 92 -2.24 -30.40 29.42
CA VAL A 92 -2.62 -31.72 29.95
C VAL A 92 -1.70 -32.12 31.12
N SER A 93 -0.39 -31.94 30.95
CA SER A 93 0.60 -32.24 31.99
C SER A 93 0.39 -31.40 33.26
N LEU A 94 -0.01 -30.13 33.12
CA LEU A 94 -0.31 -29.24 34.24
C LEU A 94 -1.62 -29.60 34.94
N GLU A 95 -2.66 -29.98 34.19
CA GLU A 95 -3.93 -30.44 34.75
C GLU A 95 -3.77 -31.70 35.59
N ILE A 96 -3.00 -32.68 35.09
CA ILE A 96 -2.65 -33.89 35.86
C ILE A 96 -1.92 -33.50 37.15
N LYS A 97 -0.91 -32.62 37.07
CA LYS A 97 -0.16 -32.15 38.26
C LYS A 97 -1.06 -31.44 39.28
N LYS A 98 -2.04 -30.64 38.84
CA LYS A 98 -3.01 -29.99 39.73
C LYS A 98 -3.89 -31.02 40.45
N ARG A 99 -4.35 -32.06 39.73
CA ARG A 99 -5.18 -33.13 40.32
C ARG A 99 -4.43 -33.94 41.38
N VAL A 100 -3.15 -34.26 41.14
CA VAL A 100 -2.31 -34.98 42.11
C VAL A 100 -2.03 -34.13 43.37
N ARG A 101 -1.89 -32.81 43.23
CA ARG A 101 -1.61 -31.90 44.37
C ARG A 101 -2.86 -31.54 45.19
N GLY A 102 -4.06 -31.61 44.60
CA GLY A 102 -5.33 -31.30 45.29
C GLY A 102 -5.96 -32.49 46.04
N SER A 103 -5.30 -33.64 46.11
CA SER A 103 -5.75 -34.83 46.83
C SER A 103 -5.01 -35.07 48.17
N VAL A 104 -4.49 -34.00 48.79
CA VAL A 104 -3.93 -34.01 50.15
C VAL A 104 -4.77 -33.12 51.05
#